data_AF-I0JUI1-F1
#
_entry.id   AF-I0JUI1-F1
#
_cell.length_a   1.000
_cell.length_b   1.000
_cell.length_c   1.000
_cell.angle_alpha   90.00
_cell.angle_beta   90.00
_cell.angle_gamma   90.00
#
_symmetry.space_group_name_H-M   'P 1'
#
loop_
_entity.id
_entity.type
_entity.pdbx_description
1 polymer ?
#
loop_
_entity_poly.entity_id
_entity_poly.type
_entity_poly.pdbx_seq_one_letter_code
_entity_poly.pdbx_strand_id
1 'polypeptide(L)'
;YVGQEKLRPQAGWAPLAFALDWGRPSRQMNSTSAFYAHSDQWRYETMNVSDIISPTAPPGAWDGAIIDYNIRAERMGWLPSAPQLETNPLQVSRDAAAAGMEAKDYVAQKIKSGELKLSCEDPDSPKNWPRNMFIWRSNLLGSSGKGHEYFLKHLLGTTHGVMGKDLGQEGRAKPAEAVWREEAPKGKLDLLVTLDFRMSTTCVYSDIVLPTATWYEK
;
A
#
# COMPACT_ATOMS: atom_id res chain seq x y z
N TYR A 1 -0.41 22.97 -16.09
CA TYR A 1 0.91 22.36 -15.78
C TYR A 1 0.94 22.00 -14.30
N VAL A 2 1.37 20.79 -13.94
CA VAL A 2 1.49 20.29 -12.55
C VAL A 2 2.95 19.89 -12.29
N GLY A 3 3.24 18.63 -11.94
CA GLY A 3 4.61 18.09 -11.95
C GLY A 3 5.13 17.76 -13.35
N GLN A 4 6.42 17.44 -13.44
CA GLN A 4 7.11 17.05 -14.68
C GLN A 4 6.86 15.56 -14.99
N GLU A 5 5.64 15.20 -15.35
CA GLU A 5 5.25 13.80 -15.64
C GLU A 5 5.75 13.30 -17.00
N LYS A 6 5.89 14.22 -17.98
CA LYS A 6 6.15 13.86 -19.38
C LYS A 6 7.59 13.38 -19.60
N LEU A 7 7.83 12.09 -19.41
CA LEU A 7 9.04 11.40 -19.83
C LEU A 7 8.93 11.08 -21.33
N ARG A 8 9.59 11.90 -22.16
CA ARG A 8 9.48 11.80 -23.64
C ARG A 8 9.84 10.41 -24.19
N PRO A 9 10.97 9.77 -23.82
CA PRO A 9 11.34 8.45 -24.36
C PRO A 9 10.75 7.29 -23.55
N GLN A 10 9.43 7.29 -23.32
CA GLN A 10 8.76 6.33 -22.42
C GLN A 10 9.04 4.86 -22.76
N ALA A 11 8.94 4.50 -24.03
CA ALA A 11 9.12 3.12 -24.49
C ALA A 11 10.58 2.62 -24.36
N GLY A 12 11.57 3.52 -24.38
CA GLY A 12 12.97 3.17 -24.15
C GLY A 12 13.32 3.08 -22.66
N TRP A 13 12.72 3.94 -21.85
CA TRP A 13 12.97 3.99 -20.40
C TRP A 13 12.27 2.86 -19.64
N ALA A 14 11.02 2.52 -19.98
CA ALA A 14 10.21 1.57 -19.19
C ALA A 14 10.83 0.16 -19.08
N PRO A 15 11.39 -0.44 -20.14
CA PRO A 15 12.07 -1.73 -20.03
C PRO A 15 13.25 -1.69 -19.08
N LEU A 16 14.08 -0.63 -19.15
CA LEU A 16 15.22 -0.44 -18.26
C LEU A 16 14.78 -0.26 -16.80
N ALA A 17 13.80 0.60 -16.55
CA ALA A 17 13.38 0.97 -15.20
C ALA A 17 12.68 -0.17 -14.45
N PHE A 18 11.96 -1.03 -15.16
CA PHE A 18 11.19 -2.12 -14.58
C PHE A 18 11.74 -3.51 -14.94
N ALA A 19 12.96 -3.58 -15.47
CA ALA A 19 13.65 -4.79 -15.91
C ALA A 19 12.82 -5.68 -16.85
N LEU A 20 12.01 -5.07 -17.74
CA LEU A 20 11.09 -5.78 -18.63
C LEU A 20 11.80 -6.46 -19.82
N ASP A 21 13.09 -6.24 -19.97
CA ASP A 21 13.99 -6.98 -20.85
C ASP A 21 14.40 -8.34 -20.24
N TRP A 22 14.31 -8.50 -18.91
CA TRP A 22 14.62 -9.76 -18.20
C TRP A 22 13.38 -10.52 -17.74
N GLY A 23 12.36 -9.82 -17.23
CA GLY A 23 11.18 -10.45 -16.65
C GLY A 23 9.93 -9.57 -16.76
N ARG A 24 8.78 -10.19 -17.02
CA ARG A 24 7.49 -9.49 -17.16
C ARG A 24 6.37 -10.25 -16.45
N PRO A 25 5.39 -9.56 -15.82
CA PRO A 25 5.33 -8.12 -15.57
C PRO A 25 6.07 -7.69 -14.28
N SER A 26 6.35 -6.40 -14.13
CA SER A 26 6.77 -5.80 -12.85
C SER A 26 5.58 -5.56 -11.91
N ARG A 27 5.83 -5.46 -10.60
CA ARG A 27 4.80 -5.11 -9.60
C ARG A 27 4.67 -3.60 -9.43
N GLN A 28 3.76 -2.98 -10.17
CA GLN A 28 3.39 -1.58 -9.99
C GLN A 28 2.25 -1.46 -8.96
N MET A 29 2.23 -0.36 -8.21
CA MET A 29 1.22 -0.07 -7.19
C MET A 29 0.85 1.41 -7.20
N ASN A 30 -0.43 1.73 -7.03
CA ASN A 30 -0.89 3.11 -6.85
C ASN A 30 -0.70 3.55 -5.39
N SER A 31 0.17 4.53 -5.15
CA SER A 31 0.64 4.85 -3.80
C SER A 31 -0.43 5.42 -2.87
N THR A 32 -1.49 6.07 -3.38
CA THR A 32 -2.57 6.59 -2.55
C THR A 32 -3.24 5.47 -1.75
N SER A 33 -3.67 4.40 -2.41
CA SER A 33 -4.28 3.24 -1.74
C SER A 33 -3.27 2.53 -0.83
N ALA A 34 -2.03 2.37 -1.30
CA ALA A 34 -0.98 1.73 -0.51
C ALA A 34 -0.73 2.47 0.83
N PHE A 35 -0.57 3.80 0.80
CA PHE A 35 -0.35 4.56 2.03
C PHE A 35 -1.61 4.72 2.86
N TYR A 36 -2.78 4.83 2.24
CA TYR A 36 -4.05 4.85 2.97
C TYR A 36 -4.22 3.59 3.83
N ALA A 37 -3.90 2.41 3.26
CA ALA A 37 -3.90 1.14 3.98
C ALA A 37 -2.75 1.02 5.01
N HIS A 38 -1.50 1.25 4.59
CA HIS A 38 -0.33 0.88 5.41
C HIS A 38 0.12 1.94 6.40
N SER A 39 -0.37 3.18 6.30
CA SER A 39 -0.24 4.17 7.39
C SER A 39 -1.52 4.26 8.24
N ASP A 40 -2.45 3.32 8.05
CA ASP A 40 -3.70 3.18 8.81
C ASP A 40 -4.60 4.41 8.80
N GLN A 41 -4.47 5.27 7.80
CA GLN A 41 -5.31 6.47 7.68
C GLN A 41 -6.78 6.11 7.53
N TRP A 42 -7.09 4.95 6.95
CA TRP A 42 -8.44 4.40 6.83
C TRP A 42 -9.14 4.22 8.18
N ARG A 43 -8.38 4.03 9.26
CA ARG A 43 -8.94 3.88 10.62
C ARG A 43 -9.46 5.18 11.21
N TYR A 44 -9.21 6.31 10.55
CA TYR A 44 -9.59 7.65 10.97
C TYR A 44 -10.52 8.32 9.97
N GLU A 45 -11.11 7.53 9.06
CA GLU A 45 -11.95 8.06 7.99
C GLU A 45 -13.19 8.78 8.54
N THR A 46 -13.49 9.92 7.95
CA THR A 46 -14.67 10.71 8.34
C THR A 46 -15.70 10.80 7.22
N MET A 47 -15.30 10.51 5.98
CA MET A 47 -16.23 10.49 4.85
C MET A 47 -16.99 9.17 4.79
N ASN A 48 -18.31 9.25 4.64
CA ASN A 48 -19.14 8.09 4.35
C ASN A 48 -19.47 8.05 2.86
N VAL A 49 -19.73 6.85 2.34
CA VAL A 49 -20.13 6.66 0.94
C VAL A 49 -21.46 7.37 0.64
N SER A 50 -22.36 7.42 1.63
CA SER A 50 -23.62 8.16 1.56
C SER A 50 -23.45 9.65 1.29
N ASP A 51 -22.29 10.22 1.62
CA ASP A 51 -22.02 11.65 1.47
C ASP A 51 -21.65 12.02 0.03
N ILE A 52 -21.25 11.04 -0.78
CA ILE A 52 -20.73 11.23 -2.15
C ILE A 52 -21.56 10.54 -3.23
N ILE A 53 -22.53 9.72 -2.84
CA ILE A 53 -23.41 9.05 -3.79
C ILE A 53 -24.40 10.05 -4.42
N SER A 54 -24.64 9.89 -5.73
CA SER A 54 -25.63 10.70 -6.43
C SER A 54 -27.04 10.42 -5.88
N PRO A 55 -27.89 11.45 -5.71
CA PRO A 55 -29.28 11.26 -5.29
C PRO A 55 -30.10 10.44 -6.30
N THR A 56 -29.60 10.27 -7.53
CA THR A 56 -30.23 9.46 -8.59
C THR A 56 -29.50 8.13 -8.83
N ALA A 57 -28.64 7.70 -7.90
CA ALA A 57 -28.00 6.39 -8.02
C ALA A 57 -29.06 5.28 -8.07
N PRO A 58 -28.85 4.23 -8.90
CA PRO A 58 -29.80 3.12 -8.95
C PRO A 58 -29.85 2.40 -7.60
N PRO A 59 -30.93 1.68 -7.26
CA PRO A 59 -30.97 0.86 -6.07
C PRO A 59 -29.80 -0.13 -6.04
N GLY A 60 -29.09 -0.20 -4.91
CA GLY A 60 -27.91 -1.05 -4.76
C GLY A 60 -27.28 -0.93 -3.38
N ALA A 61 -26.37 -1.85 -3.05
CA ALA A 61 -25.57 -1.81 -1.83
C ALA A 61 -24.45 -0.76 -1.99
N TRP A 62 -24.81 0.49 -1.73
CA TRP A 62 -23.88 1.62 -1.71
C TRP A 62 -23.39 1.91 -0.30
N ASP A 63 -22.95 0.85 0.37
CA ASP A 63 -22.54 0.82 1.77
C ASP A 63 -21.08 0.35 1.93
N GLY A 64 -20.61 0.44 3.17
CA GLY A 64 -19.22 0.13 3.54
C GLY A 64 -18.36 1.36 3.73
N ALA A 65 -17.15 1.13 4.19
CA ALA A 65 -16.13 2.16 4.36
C ALA A 65 -15.41 2.44 3.03
N ILE A 66 -14.72 3.57 2.93
CA ILE A 66 -13.94 3.93 1.73
C ILE A 66 -12.89 2.85 1.38
N ILE A 67 -12.26 2.24 2.39
CA ILE A 67 -11.32 1.13 2.18
C ILE A 67 -11.96 -0.13 1.57
N ASP A 68 -13.24 -0.39 1.85
CA ASP A 68 -13.94 -1.57 1.32
C ASP A 68 -14.06 -1.49 -0.20
N TYR A 69 -14.31 -0.30 -0.74
CA TYR A 69 -14.34 -0.07 -2.19
C TYR A 69 -12.97 -0.32 -2.82
N ASN A 70 -11.87 0.00 -2.12
CA ASN A 70 -10.53 -0.28 -2.60
C ASN A 70 -10.26 -1.79 -2.64
N ILE A 71 -10.63 -2.53 -1.59
CA ILE A 71 -10.49 -3.99 -1.52
C ILE A 71 -11.31 -4.67 -2.62
N ARG A 72 -12.56 -4.24 -2.82
CA ARG A 72 -13.41 -4.73 -3.92
C ARG A 72 -12.76 -4.46 -5.28
N ALA A 73 -12.24 -3.26 -5.52
CA ALA A 73 -11.56 -2.89 -6.75
C ALA A 73 -10.29 -3.71 -7.00
N GLU A 74 -9.49 -3.97 -5.96
CA GLU A 74 -8.31 -4.84 -6.02
C GLU A 74 -8.69 -6.29 -6.38
N ARG A 75 -9.70 -6.85 -5.70
CA ARG A 75 -10.20 -8.22 -5.96
C ARG A 75 -10.74 -8.40 -7.38
N MET A 76 -11.34 -7.35 -7.96
CA MET A 76 -11.84 -7.34 -9.33
C MET A 76 -10.76 -7.03 -10.39
N GLY A 77 -9.52 -6.80 -9.97
CA GLY A 77 -8.42 -6.45 -10.88
C GLY A 77 -8.49 -5.04 -11.47
N TRP A 78 -9.30 -4.15 -10.87
CA TRP A 78 -9.37 -2.74 -11.28
C TRP A 78 -8.17 -1.93 -10.76
N LEU A 79 -7.67 -2.29 -9.58
CA LEU A 79 -6.49 -1.70 -8.95
C LEU A 79 -5.44 -2.78 -8.64
N PRO A 80 -4.15 -2.43 -8.65
CA PRO A 80 -3.11 -3.33 -8.15
C PRO A 80 -3.14 -3.44 -6.61
N SER A 81 -2.53 -4.49 -6.09
CA SER A 81 -2.34 -4.75 -4.65
C SER A 81 -0.85 -4.85 -4.31
N ALA A 82 -0.44 -4.29 -3.16
CA ALA A 82 0.90 -4.50 -2.61
C ALA A 82 0.89 -4.39 -1.08
N PRO A 83 1.26 -5.46 -0.36
CA PRO A 83 1.42 -6.86 -0.82
C PRO A 83 0.17 -7.42 -1.52
N GLN A 84 0.35 -8.47 -2.33
CA GLN A 84 -0.73 -9.04 -3.17
C GLN A 84 -1.53 -10.13 -2.44
N LEU A 85 -0.82 -11.13 -1.90
CA LEU A 85 -1.38 -12.31 -1.27
C LEU A 85 -0.82 -12.43 0.15
N GLU A 86 -1.62 -12.87 1.11
CA GLU A 86 -1.15 -13.08 2.49
C GLU A 86 -0.03 -14.14 2.55
N THR A 87 -0.12 -15.14 1.68
CA THR A 87 0.91 -16.16 1.57
C THR A 87 2.02 -15.68 0.64
N ASN A 88 3.28 -15.94 1.02
CA ASN A 88 4.43 -15.63 0.18
C ASN A 88 4.23 -16.20 -1.24
N PRO A 89 4.23 -15.36 -2.30
CA PRO A 89 3.93 -15.80 -3.66
C PRO A 89 4.91 -16.85 -4.20
N LEU A 90 6.14 -16.90 -3.67
CA LEU A 90 7.10 -17.96 -4.01
C LEU A 90 6.71 -19.31 -3.41
N GLN A 91 6.07 -19.31 -2.23
CA GLN A 91 5.55 -20.53 -1.63
C GLN A 91 4.32 -21.02 -2.37
N VAL A 92 3.43 -20.11 -2.80
CA VAL A 92 2.27 -20.46 -3.64
C VAL A 92 2.68 -21.21 -4.91
N SER A 93 3.77 -20.80 -5.56
CA SER A 93 4.31 -21.53 -6.72
C SER A 93 4.78 -22.94 -6.38
N ARG A 94 5.35 -23.16 -5.19
CA ARG A 94 5.79 -24.49 -4.73
C ARG A 94 4.60 -25.38 -4.40
N ASP A 95 3.59 -24.82 -3.75
CA ASP A 95 2.38 -25.55 -3.37
C ASP A 95 1.58 -25.98 -4.60
N ALA A 96 1.48 -25.12 -5.62
CA ALA A 96 0.87 -25.47 -6.91
C ALA A 96 1.60 -26.64 -7.59
N ALA A 97 2.94 -26.61 -7.61
CA ALA A 97 3.75 -27.69 -8.17
C ALA A 97 3.58 -29.00 -7.39
N ALA A 98 3.56 -28.94 -6.05
CA ALA A 98 3.33 -30.10 -5.19
C ALA A 98 1.92 -30.71 -5.37
N ALA A 99 0.92 -29.88 -5.67
CA ALA A 99 -0.43 -30.32 -6.00
C ALA A 99 -0.58 -30.84 -7.44
N GLY A 100 0.47 -30.79 -8.26
CA GLY A 100 0.41 -31.18 -9.68
C GLY A 100 -0.50 -30.26 -10.51
N MET A 101 -0.62 -28.99 -10.12
CA MET A 101 -1.51 -28.01 -10.75
C MET A 101 -0.73 -26.85 -11.38
N GLU A 102 -1.26 -26.32 -12.48
CA GLU A 102 -0.78 -25.06 -13.04
C GLU A 102 -1.05 -23.90 -12.08
N ALA A 103 -0.07 -23.00 -11.93
CA ALA A 103 -0.12 -21.94 -10.91
C ALA A 103 -1.35 -21.03 -11.02
N LYS A 104 -1.78 -20.70 -12.26
CA LYS A 104 -2.98 -19.87 -12.50
C LYS A 104 -4.25 -20.54 -11.96
N ASP A 105 -4.37 -21.85 -12.14
CA ASP A 105 -5.56 -22.62 -11.79
C ASP A 105 -5.58 -22.88 -10.28
N TYR A 106 -4.40 -23.17 -9.70
CA TYR A 106 -4.22 -23.26 -8.26
C TYR A 106 -4.61 -21.96 -7.55
N VAL A 107 -4.09 -20.81 -8.00
CA VAL A 107 -4.40 -19.50 -7.41
C VAL A 107 -5.90 -19.19 -7.52
N ALA A 108 -6.50 -19.35 -8.70
CA ALA A 108 -7.92 -19.10 -8.90
C ALA A 108 -8.80 -19.99 -8.01
N GLN A 109 -8.48 -21.28 -7.92
CA GLN A 109 -9.20 -22.23 -7.06
C GLN A 109 -9.05 -21.85 -5.59
N LYS A 110 -7.82 -21.56 -5.12
CA LYS A 110 -7.55 -21.31 -3.70
C LYS A 110 -8.12 -19.97 -3.24
N ILE A 111 -8.11 -18.94 -4.08
CA ILE A 111 -8.82 -17.68 -3.81
C ILE A 111 -10.32 -17.93 -3.71
N LYS A 112 -10.91 -18.67 -4.67
CA LYS A 112 -12.34 -18.98 -4.65
C LYS A 112 -12.77 -19.78 -3.41
N SER A 113 -11.90 -20.68 -2.93
CA SER A 113 -12.15 -21.46 -1.70
C SER A 113 -11.93 -20.69 -0.40
N GLY A 114 -11.24 -19.54 -0.45
CA GLY A 114 -10.81 -18.78 0.72
C GLY A 114 -9.53 -19.29 1.42
N GLU A 115 -8.93 -20.37 0.93
CA GLU A 115 -7.65 -20.89 1.43
C GLU A 115 -6.47 -19.94 1.14
N LEU A 116 -6.52 -19.23 0.01
CA LEU A 116 -5.57 -18.17 -0.34
C LEU A 116 -6.27 -16.82 -0.27
N LYS A 117 -5.76 -15.92 0.56
CA LYS A 117 -6.36 -14.60 0.82
C LYS A 117 -5.57 -13.47 0.19
N LEU A 118 -6.28 -12.40 -0.19
CA LEU A 118 -5.65 -11.16 -0.62
C LEU A 118 -5.14 -10.39 0.60
N SER A 119 -3.94 -9.82 0.51
CA SER A 119 -3.37 -9.08 1.65
C SER A 119 -4.17 -7.84 2.04
N CYS A 120 -4.88 -7.23 1.08
CA CYS A 120 -5.68 -6.05 1.31
C CYS A 120 -6.90 -6.30 2.21
N GLU A 121 -7.32 -7.56 2.41
CA GLU A 121 -8.42 -7.92 3.31
C GLU A 121 -8.03 -7.81 4.79
N ASP A 122 -6.73 -7.89 5.13
CA ASP A 122 -6.23 -7.69 6.50
C ASP A 122 -4.90 -6.90 6.46
N PRO A 123 -4.94 -5.58 6.15
CA PRO A 123 -3.75 -4.75 5.99
C PRO A 123 -2.99 -4.53 7.32
N ASP A 124 -3.62 -4.86 8.45
CA ASP A 124 -3.05 -4.78 9.79
C ASP A 124 -2.53 -6.15 10.29
N SER A 125 -2.45 -7.15 9.42
CA SER A 125 -1.71 -8.39 9.69
C SER A 125 -0.21 -8.19 9.45
N PRO A 126 0.69 -8.65 10.35
CA PRO A 126 2.13 -8.60 10.12
C PRO A 126 2.64 -9.31 8.87
N LYS A 127 1.81 -10.15 8.24
CA LYS A 127 2.11 -10.79 6.96
C LYS A 127 1.83 -9.89 5.75
N ASN A 128 1.00 -8.87 5.92
CA ASN A 128 0.32 -8.14 4.84
C ASN A 128 0.79 -6.70 4.67
N TRP A 129 1.80 -6.24 5.40
CA TRP A 129 2.35 -4.88 5.24
C TRP A 129 3.79 -4.88 4.73
N PRO A 130 4.23 -3.78 4.08
CA PRO A 130 5.62 -3.63 3.67
C PRO A 130 6.54 -3.59 4.89
N ARG A 131 7.67 -4.31 4.81
CA ARG A 131 8.69 -4.35 5.87
C ARG A 131 9.92 -3.53 5.55
N ASN A 132 10.29 -3.45 4.27
CA ASN A 132 11.47 -2.73 3.82
C ASN A 132 11.02 -1.64 2.84
N MET A 133 11.49 -0.41 3.04
CA MET A 133 11.19 0.71 2.15
C MET A 133 12.46 1.46 1.77
N PHE A 134 12.63 1.65 0.46
CA PHE A 134 13.68 2.49 -0.10
C PHE A 134 13.08 3.80 -0.57
N ILE A 135 13.67 4.91 -0.15
CA ILE A 135 13.29 6.25 -0.59
C ILE A 135 14.49 6.90 -1.25
N TRP A 136 14.36 7.26 -2.52
CA TRP A 136 15.39 8.02 -3.23
C TRP A 136 14.72 9.06 -4.11
N ARG A 137 15.40 10.20 -4.28
CA ARG A 137 14.88 11.35 -5.07
C ARG A 137 13.50 11.82 -4.60
N SER A 138 13.18 11.61 -3.32
CA SER A 138 11.89 11.94 -2.70
C SER A 138 12.10 12.32 -1.24
N ASN A 139 11.37 13.34 -0.79
CA ASN A 139 11.28 13.71 0.63
C ASN A 139 9.89 13.33 1.15
N LEU A 140 9.54 12.05 1.11
CA LEU A 140 8.20 11.55 1.47
C LEU A 140 7.71 12.08 2.81
N LEU A 141 8.51 11.94 3.86
CA LEU A 141 8.12 12.30 5.23
C LEU A 141 8.14 13.81 5.47
N GLY A 142 8.82 14.60 4.62
CA GLY A 142 8.88 16.06 4.76
C GLY A 142 8.17 16.85 3.66
N SER A 143 7.45 16.21 2.74
CA SER A 143 6.83 16.89 1.60
C SER A 143 5.56 16.20 1.11
N SER A 144 5.66 15.00 0.56
CA SER A 144 4.52 14.40 -0.17
C SER A 144 3.62 13.51 0.69
N GLY A 145 4.02 13.14 1.90
CA GLY A 145 3.28 12.29 2.84
C GLY A 145 2.12 13.04 3.49
N LYS A 146 0.92 12.91 2.91
CA LYS A 146 -0.31 13.41 3.52
C LYS A 146 -0.66 12.53 4.72
N GLY A 147 -1.05 13.15 5.83
CA GLY A 147 -1.21 12.43 7.09
C GLY A 147 0.13 12.08 7.75
N HIS A 148 1.08 13.02 7.79
CA HIS A 148 2.44 12.84 8.32
C HIS A 148 2.49 12.08 9.66
N GLU A 149 1.64 12.48 10.61
CA GLU A 149 1.59 11.84 11.94
C GLU A 149 1.18 10.37 11.89
N TYR A 150 0.37 9.96 10.90
CA TYR A 150 0.00 8.57 10.70
C TYR A 150 1.18 7.75 10.14
N PHE A 151 2.03 8.33 9.29
CA PHE A 151 3.28 7.70 8.88
C PHE A 151 4.19 7.48 10.10
N LEU A 152 4.39 8.50 10.93
CA LEU A 152 5.20 8.41 12.15
C LEU A 152 4.69 7.32 13.10
N LYS A 153 3.37 7.27 13.31
CA LYS A 153 2.71 6.32 14.20
C LYS A 153 2.72 4.89 13.69
N HIS A 154 2.19 4.65 12.49
CA HIS A 154 1.86 3.31 12.00
C HIS A 154 2.99 2.70 11.18
N LEU A 155 3.66 3.48 10.33
CA LEU A 155 4.78 2.97 9.54
C LEU A 155 6.09 2.93 10.33
N LEU A 156 6.43 4.03 11.03
CA LEU A 156 7.72 4.16 11.72
C LEU A 156 7.69 3.74 13.19
N GLY A 157 6.53 3.80 13.86
CA GLY A 157 6.42 3.44 15.27
C GLY A 157 7.06 4.45 16.23
N THR A 158 7.18 5.71 15.80
CA THR A 158 7.80 6.80 16.57
C THR A 158 6.75 7.63 17.31
N THR A 159 7.21 8.61 18.10
CA THR A 159 6.34 9.64 18.68
C THR A 159 5.59 10.39 17.59
N HIS A 160 4.31 10.65 17.82
CA HIS A 160 3.42 11.26 16.85
C HIS A 160 2.44 12.24 17.52
N GLY A 161 1.88 13.14 16.72
CA GLY A 161 0.89 14.15 17.09
C GLY A 161 -0.56 13.82 16.70
N VAL A 162 -0.90 12.58 16.34
CA VAL A 162 -2.30 12.18 16.09
C VAL A 162 -3.16 12.46 17.32
N MET A 163 -4.09 13.42 17.22
CA MET A 163 -5.01 13.82 18.30
C MET A 163 -6.38 13.12 18.22
N GLY A 164 -6.81 12.73 17.01
CA GLY A 164 -8.09 12.08 16.79
C GLY A 164 -8.13 10.65 17.32
N LYS A 165 -9.32 10.19 17.70
CA LYS A 165 -9.60 8.80 18.03
C LYS A 165 -9.88 8.03 16.73
N ASP A 166 -9.61 6.73 16.73
CA ASP A 166 -9.94 5.90 15.57
C ASP A 166 -11.44 5.53 15.56
N LEU A 167 -11.93 4.99 14.45
CA LEU A 167 -13.34 4.60 14.28
C LEU A 167 -13.83 3.71 15.42
N GLY A 168 -12.99 2.77 15.90
CA GLY A 168 -13.34 1.86 16.99
C GLY A 168 -13.53 2.59 18.33
N GLN A 169 -12.61 3.49 18.66
CA GLN A 169 -12.68 4.31 19.89
C GLN A 169 -13.83 5.32 19.88
N GLU A 170 -14.26 5.76 18.69
CA GLU A 170 -15.41 6.64 18.53
C GLU A 170 -16.75 5.88 18.40
N GLY A 171 -16.72 4.54 18.39
CA GLY A 171 -17.91 3.72 18.22
C GLY A 171 -18.57 3.88 16.84
N ARG A 172 -17.80 4.29 15.83
CA ARG A 172 -18.27 4.45 14.45
C ARG A 172 -18.30 3.10 13.72
N ALA A 173 -18.99 3.08 12.58
CA ALA A 173 -19.07 1.91 11.74
C ALA A 173 -17.67 1.45 11.29
N LYS A 174 -17.41 0.15 11.46
CA LYS A 174 -16.18 -0.52 11.00
C LYS A 174 -16.35 -0.94 9.53
N PRO A 175 -15.26 -1.09 8.78
CA PRO A 175 -15.30 -1.65 7.42
C PRO A 175 -15.91 -3.06 7.40
N ALA A 176 -16.49 -3.43 6.26
CA ALA A 176 -17.08 -4.74 6.04
C ALA A 176 -16.11 -5.73 5.36
N GLU A 177 -15.19 -5.26 4.53
CA GLU A 177 -14.21 -6.10 3.81
C GLU A 177 -12.87 -6.16 4.55
N ALA A 178 -12.41 -5.02 5.10
CA ALA A 178 -11.16 -4.97 5.84
C ALA A 178 -11.32 -5.54 7.27
N VAL A 179 -10.42 -6.43 7.67
CA VAL A 179 -10.36 -6.96 9.04
C VAL A 179 -10.02 -5.82 10.02
N TRP A 180 -10.94 -5.52 10.93
CA TRP A 180 -10.69 -4.59 12.03
C TRP A 180 -9.93 -5.26 13.17
N ARG A 181 -8.75 -4.73 13.48
CA ARG A 181 -7.99 -5.08 14.70
C ARG A 181 -8.16 -3.98 15.73
N GLU A 182 -8.55 -4.33 16.96
CA GLU A 182 -8.81 -3.33 18.02
C GLU A 182 -7.58 -2.47 18.32
N GLU A 183 -6.41 -3.10 18.41
CA GLU A 183 -5.14 -2.40 18.50
C GLU A 183 -4.54 -2.23 17.11
N ALA A 184 -4.43 -0.97 16.68
CA ALA A 184 -3.77 -0.62 15.44
C ALA A 184 -2.26 -0.90 15.54
N PRO A 185 -1.65 -1.57 14.56
CA PRO A 185 -0.21 -1.80 14.52
C PRO A 185 0.58 -0.48 14.46
N LYS A 186 1.78 -0.51 15.04
CA LYS A 186 2.75 0.59 15.03
C LYS A 186 4.10 0.06 14.57
N GLY A 187 4.86 0.86 13.82
CA GLY A 187 6.19 0.46 13.34
C GLY A 187 6.12 -0.72 12.37
N LYS A 188 5.30 -0.63 11.32
CA LYS A 188 5.18 -1.68 10.31
C LYS A 188 6.48 -1.92 9.53
N LEU A 189 7.31 -0.87 9.35
CA LEU A 189 8.60 -0.98 8.68
C LEU A 189 9.66 -1.54 9.63
N ASP A 190 10.35 -2.58 9.16
CA ASP A 190 11.54 -3.12 9.80
C ASP A 190 12.81 -2.35 9.37
N LEU A 191 12.80 -1.75 8.17
CA LEU A 191 13.92 -0.99 7.62
C LEU A 191 13.47 0.12 6.66
N LEU A 192 13.92 1.34 6.94
CA LEU A 192 13.79 2.51 6.08
C LEU A 192 15.17 3.01 5.62
N VAL A 193 15.42 2.90 4.32
CA VAL A 193 16.67 3.36 3.69
C VAL A 193 16.41 4.57 2.82
N THR A 194 17.12 5.67 3.06
CA THR A 194 17.00 6.89 2.25
C THR A 194 18.30 7.25 1.55
N LEU A 195 18.20 7.59 0.26
CA LEU A 195 19.30 8.09 -0.56
C LEU A 195 19.07 9.56 -0.89
N ASP A 196 19.95 10.43 -0.37
CA ASP A 196 19.85 11.88 -0.55
C ASP A 196 21.25 12.52 -0.48
N PHE A 197 21.41 13.68 -1.12
CA PHE A 197 22.67 14.46 -1.11
C PHE A 197 22.65 15.53 -0.01
N ARG A 198 21.50 15.70 0.66
CA ARG A 198 21.31 16.56 1.83
C ARG A 198 20.55 15.81 2.92
N MET A 199 20.73 16.21 4.17
CA MET A 199 19.96 15.65 5.30
C MET A 199 18.52 16.18 5.28
N SER A 200 17.64 15.51 4.53
CA SER A 200 16.21 15.84 4.44
C SER A 200 15.42 15.31 5.64
N THR A 201 14.16 15.76 5.82
CA THR A 201 13.28 15.25 6.90
C THR A 201 13.14 13.74 6.83
N THR A 202 12.99 13.16 5.64
CA THR A 202 12.99 11.70 5.50
C THR A 202 14.29 11.07 6.02
N CYS A 203 15.45 11.66 5.72
CA CYS A 203 16.73 11.14 6.22
C CYS A 203 16.81 11.14 7.74
N VAL A 204 16.32 12.21 8.40
CA VAL A 204 16.30 12.33 9.87
C VAL A 204 15.51 11.19 10.53
N TYR A 205 14.49 10.67 9.86
CA TYR A 205 13.65 9.57 10.34
C TYR A 205 14.06 8.19 9.79
N SER A 206 15.14 8.08 9.00
CA SER A 206 15.55 6.82 8.36
C SER A 206 16.55 6.05 9.21
N ASP A 207 16.52 4.71 9.12
CA ASP A 207 17.52 3.85 9.79
C ASP A 207 18.89 3.95 9.11
N ILE A 208 18.89 4.04 7.77
CA ILE A 208 20.10 4.14 6.95
C ILE A 208 19.96 5.32 6.00
N VAL A 209 20.98 6.18 5.99
CA VAL A 209 21.12 7.27 5.02
C VAL A 209 22.33 7.01 4.16
N LEU A 210 22.14 6.92 2.84
CA LEU A 210 23.22 6.74 1.87
C LEU A 210 23.47 8.07 1.15
N PRO A 211 24.70 8.60 1.20
CA PRO A 211 25.04 9.83 0.47
C PRO A 211 25.01 9.55 -1.03
N THR A 212 24.23 10.34 -1.77
CA THR A 212 24.16 10.25 -3.24
C THR A 212 24.82 11.46 -3.89
N ALA A 213 25.31 11.29 -5.13
CA ALA A 213 25.90 12.36 -5.91
C ALA A 213 24.88 13.49 -6.17
N THR A 214 25.36 14.74 -6.22
CA THR A 214 24.53 15.86 -6.65
C THR A 214 24.22 15.74 -8.15
N TRP A 215 23.44 16.68 -8.68
CA TRP A 215 23.09 16.67 -10.10
C TRP A 215 24.27 16.99 -11.03
N TYR A 216 25.38 17.53 -10.50
CA TYR A 216 26.60 17.86 -11.25
C TYR A 216 27.69 16.80 -11.14
N GLU A 217 27.42 15.66 -10.50
CA GLU A 217 28.40 14.62 -10.19
C GLU A 217 27.96 13.23 -10.70
N LYS A 218 27.17 13.18 -11.78
CA LYS A 218 26.65 11.93 -12.39
C LYS A 218 26.37 12.03 -13.88
#